data_AF-Q31AR1-F1
#
_entry.id   AF-Q31AR1-F1
#
_cell.length_a   1.000
_cell.length_b   1.000
_cell.length_c   1.000
_cell.angle_alpha   90.00
_cell.angle_beta   90.00
_cell.angle_gamma   90.00
#
_symmetry.space_group_name_H-M   'P 1'
#
loop_
_entity.id
_entity.type
_entity.pdbx_description
1 polymer ?
#
loop_
_entity_poly.entity_id
_entity_poly.type
_entity_poly.pdbx_seq_one_letter_code
_entity_poly.pdbx_strand_id
1 'polypeptide(L)' 'MSENTNDSANPVLTFEGKKYLINDLSNDIKESIKGLQIAETQLKMHEDTLKLLSISRNSLVNQLREKLKDLE' A
#
# COMPACT_ATOMS: atom_id res chain seq x y z
N MET A 1 5.75 -25.40 -24.20
CA MET A 1 5.88 -23.95 -23.95
C MET A 1 4.47 -23.42 -23.84
N SER A 2 4.03 -23.08 -22.63
CA SER A 2 2.67 -22.62 -22.36
C SER A 2 2.54 -21.18 -22.82
N GLU A 3 1.66 -20.94 -23.79
CA GLU A 3 1.35 -19.60 -24.28
C GLU A 3 0.69 -18.79 -23.16
N ASN A 4 1.44 -17.86 -22.57
CA ASN A 4 0.88 -16.75 -21.81
C ASN A 4 0.27 -15.76 -22.81
N THR A 5 -0.95 -16.02 -23.25
CA THR A 5 -1.76 -15.01 -23.93
C THR A 5 -2.14 -13.98 -22.88
N ASN A 6 -1.51 -12.81 -22.94
CA ASN A 6 -1.87 -11.64 -22.14
C ASN A 6 -3.36 -11.32 -22.32
N ASP A 7 -4.20 -11.72 -21.37
CA ASP A 7 -5.59 -11.26 -21.17
C ASP A 7 -5.62 -9.79 -20.69
N SER A 8 -4.77 -8.93 -21.27
CA SER A 8 -4.72 -7.50 -20.96
C SER A 8 -5.91 -6.72 -21.51
N ALA A 9 -6.78 -7.36 -22.32
CA ALA A 9 -7.92 -6.71 -22.95
C ALA A 9 -9.09 -6.45 -21.97
N ASN A 10 -9.20 -7.23 -20.89
CA ASN A 10 -10.39 -7.22 -20.03
C ASN A 10 -10.01 -7.25 -18.55
N PRO A 11 -9.70 -6.09 -17.94
CA PRO A 11 -9.36 -6.04 -16.53
C PRO A 11 -10.56 -6.48 -15.67
N VAL A 12 -10.30 -7.31 -14.66
CA VAL A 12 -11.33 -7.85 -13.75
C VAL A 12 -11.14 -7.30 -12.34
N LEU A 13 -12.18 -6.68 -11.80
CA LEU A 13 -12.28 -6.33 -10.38
C LEU A 13 -12.86 -7.53 -9.62
N THR A 14 -12.18 -7.99 -8.57
CA THR A 14 -12.77 -8.88 -7.57
C THR A 14 -13.14 -8.08 -6.34
N PHE A 15 -14.43 -8.02 -6.00
CA PHE A 15 -14.95 -7.26 -4.87
C PHE A 15 -16.01 -8.10 -4.15
N GLU A 16 -15.86 -8.27 -2.84
CA GLU A 16 -16.76 -9.09 -1.99
C GLU A 16 -17.06 -10.49 -2.55
N GLY A 17 -16.02 -11.15 -3.09
CA GLY A 17 -16.14 -12.50 -3.65
C GLY A 17 -16.79 -12.57 -5.04
N LYS A 18 -17.18 -11.44 -5.63
CA LYS A 18 -17.73 -11.34 -6.99
C LYS A 18 -16.69 -10.78 -7.95
N LYS A 19 -16.78 -11.20 -9.22
CA LYS A 19 -15.92 -10.72 -10.31
C LYS A 19 -16.71 -9.81 -11.24
N TYR A 20 -16.11 -8.68 -11.60
CA TYR A 20 -16.67 -7.67 -12.49
C TYR A 20 -15.66 -7.37 -13.59
N LEU A 21 -16.08 -7.41 -14.85
CA LEU A 21 -15.28 -6.89 -15.95
C LEU A 21 -15.29 -5.36 -15.85
N ILE A 22 -14.13 -4.76 -15.61
CA ILE A 22 -14.02 -3.32 -15.40
C ILE A 22 -14.52 -2.56 -16.63
N ASN A 23 -14.30 -3.08 -17.84
CA ASN A 23 -14.75 -2.47 -19.08
C ASN A 23 -16.28 -2.26 -19.11
N ASP A 24 -17.04 -3.17 -18.51
CA ASP A 24 -18.51 -3.17 -18.49
C ASP A 24 -19.11 -2.26 -17.40
N LEU A 25 -18.28 -1.71 -16.51
CA LEU A 25 -18.71 -0.81 -15.44
C LEU A 25 -18.97 0.61 -15.97
N SER A 26 -19.92 1.31 -15.35
CA SER A 26 -20.15 2.74 -15.62
C SER A 26 -18.94 3.58 -15.22
N ASN A 27 -18.80 4.77 -15.81
CA ASN A 27 -17.70 5.68 -15.49
C ASN A 27 -17.68 6.07 -14.01
N ASP A 28 -18.84 6.30 -13.39
CA ASP A 28 -18.94 6.69 -11.98
C ASP A 28 -18.39 5.59 -11.05
N ILE A 29 -18.63 4.31 -11.39
CA ILE A 29 -18.06 3.16 -10.67
C ILE A 29 -16.54 3.09 -10.90
N LYS A 30 -16.08 3.29 -12.14
CA LYS A 30 -14.64 3.31 -12.48
C LYS A 30 -13.89 4.40 -11.70
N GLU A 31 -14.47 5.59 -11.57
CA GLU A 31 -13.89 6.67 -10.78
C GLU A 31 -13.88 6.36 -9.28
N SER A 32 -14.93 5.72 -8.76
CA SER A 32 -14.94 5.24 -7.37
C SER A 32 -13.82 4.22 -7.09
N ILE A 33 -13.60 3.28 -8.01
CA ILE A 33 -12.50 2.29 -7.93
C ILE A 33 -11.14 3.00 -7.91
N LYS A 34 -10.92 3.99 -8.79
CA LYS A 34 -9.68 4.79 -8.78
C LYS A 34 -9.49 5.53 -7.46
N GLY A 35 -10.54 6.15 -6.93
CA GLY A 35 -10.52 6.83 -5.63
C GLY A 35 -10.08 5.90 -4.50
N LEU A 36 -10.62 4.68 -4.45
CA LEU A 36 -10.22 3.65 -3.49
C LEU A 36 -8.76 3.23 -3.65
N GLN A 37 -8.29 3.02 -4.88
CA GLN A 37 -6.89 2.67 -5.14
C GLN A 37 -5.91 3.77 -4.71
N ILE A 38 -6.28 5.04 -4.92
CA ILE A 38 -5.50 6.19 -4.47
C ILE A 38 -5.46 6.25 -2.95
N ALA A 39 -6.60 6.07 -2.27
CA ALA A 39 -6.67 6.05 -0.82
C ALA A 39 -5.82 4.92 -0.22
N GLU A 40 -5.91 3.71 -0.77
CA GLU A 40 -5.10 2.55 -0.36
C GLU A 40 -3.59 2.84 -0.52
N THR A 41 -3.21 3.46 -1.63
CA THR A 41 -1.82 3.85 -1.87
C THR A 41 -1.35 4.87 -0.84
N GLN A 42 -2.17 5.86 -0.51
CA GLN A 42 -1.86 6.86 0.51
C GLN A 42 -1.72 6.24 1.91
N LEU A 43 -2.61 5.31 2.28
CA LEU A 43 -2.50 4.57 3.54
C LEU A 43 -1.17 3.86 3.64
N LYS A 44 -0.80 3.08 2.62
CA LYS A 44 0.48 2.35 2.60
C LYS A 44 1.69 3.28 2.73
N MET A 45 1.69 4.42 2.01
CA MET A 45 2.77 5.41 2.12
C MET A 45 2.88 6.00 3.53
N HIS A 46 1.75 6.27 4.19
CA HIS A 46 1.75 6.79 5.55
C HIS A 46 2.16 5.73 6.58
N GLU A 47 1.78 4.47 6.40
CA GLU A 47 2.28 3.34 7.21
C GLU A 47 3.81 3.20 7.11
N ASP A 48 4.36 3.27 5.90
CA ASP A 48 5.81 3.24 5.67
C ASP A 48 6.51 4.42 6.34
N THR A 49 5.91 5.62 6.27
CA THR A 49 6.40 6.82 6.95
C THR A 49 6.40 6.63 8.47
N LEU A 50 5.32 6.12 9.05
CA LEU A 50 5.22 5.84 10.49
C LEU A 50 6.27 4.81 10.93
N LYS A 51 6.50 3.77 10.12
CA LYS A 51 7.54 2.77 10.37
C LYS A 51 8.93 3.40 10.40
N LEU A 52 9.26 4.26 9.45
CA LEU A 52 10.53 4.98 9.41
C LEU A 52 10.73 5.89 10.64
N LEU A 53 9.68 6.61 11.04
CA LEU A 53 9.70 7.46 12.23
C LEU A 53 9.95 6.63 13.50
N SER A 54 9.29 5.48 13.63
CA SER A 54 9.48 4.56 14.75
C SER A 54 10.93 4.05 14.84
N ILE A 55 11.51 3.63 13.71
CA ILE A 55 12.91 3.18 13.62
C ILE A 55 13.85 4.32 14.05
N SER A 56 13.65 5.52 13.49
CA SER A 56 14.48 6.70 13.81
C SER A 56 14.42 7.06 15.29
N ARG A 57 13.21 7.07 15.89
CA ARG A 57 13.02 7.30 17.32
C ARG A 57 13.77 6.27 18.16
N ASN A 58 13.70 4.99 17.81
CA ASN A 58 14.38 3.93 18.55
C ASN A 58 15.91 4.04 18.44
N SER A 59 16.42 4.46 17.28
CA SER A 59 17.85 4.78 17.11
C SER A 59 18.30 5.88 18.08
N LEU A 60 17.53 6.98 18.19
CA LEU A 60 17.82 8.06 19.14
C LEU A 60 17.79 7.59 20.59
N VAL A 61 16.82 6.75 20.97
CA VAL A 61 16.76 6.15 22.31
C VAL A 61 18.01 5.33 22.60
N ASN A 62 18.48 4.53 21.65
CA ASN A 62 19.69 3.74 21.83
C ASN A 62 20.94 4.64 21.95
N GLN A 63 21.06 5.68 21.13
CA GLN A 63 22.14 6.65 21.26
C GLN A 63 22.14 7.34 22.63
N LEU A 64 20.96 7.69 23.15
CA LEU A 64 20.84 8.25 24.49
C LEU A 64 21.26 7.25 25.57
N ARG A 65 20.84 5.98 25.46
CA ARG A 65 21.25 4.93 26.41
C ARG A 65 22.76 4.79 26.47
N GLU A 66 23.46 4.76 25.34
CA GLU A 66 24.92 4.65 25.34
C GLU A 66 25.57 5.85 26.03
N LYS A 67 25.13 7.08 25.74
CA LYS A 67 25.67 8.29 26.41
C LYS A 67 25.44 8.31 27.93
N LEU A 68 24.35 7.68 28.40
CA LEU A 68 24.04 7.62 29.83
C LEU A 68 24.85 6.54 30.56
N LYS A 69 25.33 5.49 29.88
CA LYS A 69 26.22 4.50 30.49
C LYS A 69 27.54 5.10 30.94
N ASP A 70 28.03 6.12 30.24
CA ASP A 70 29.27 6.81 30.59
C ASP A 70 29.16 7.65 31.87
N LEU A 71 27.95 7.76 32.46
CA LEU A 71 27.67 8.48 33.70
C LEU A 71 27.44 7.56 34.90
N GLU A 72 27.36 6.24 34.69
CA GLU A 72 27.34 5.21 35.75
C GLU A 72 28.76 4.70 36.05
#